data_AF-A0A3M2MA41-F1
#
_entry.id   AF-A0A3M2MA41-F1
#
_cell.length_a   1.000
_cell.length_b   1.000
_cell.length_c   1.000
_cell.angle_alpha   90.00
_cell.angle_beta   90.00
_cell.angle_gamma   90.00
#
_symmetry.space_group_name_H-M   'P 1'
#
loop_
_entity.id
_entity.type
_entity.pdbx_description
1 polymer ?
#
loop_
_entity_poly.entity_id
_entity_poly.type
_entity_poly.pdbx_seq_one_letter_code
_entity_poly.pdbx_strand_id
1 'polypeptide(L)'
;MVVGVSPVARPRGRRTAFSTRPGSLPIVPVPPVSGPRPSEAQYVGSPVVVVRPAEVPAAGRRALAALRRVRLGHVLAMAGLALLPWMAFLALRMPSGAAVTNWSAAWIGLDAMLALGLIGTGLLAVRRDPRMTLPAAGTAALLFMDAWFDVLTSAPGADRAVAAVLAAGAELPLAVVCAVVAYRAFPKPAADRV
;
A
#
# COMPACT_ATOMS: atom_id res chain seq x y z
N MET A 1 -1.18 36.92 26.23
CA MET A 1 -1.66 37.71 25.08
C MET A 1 -2.44 36.76 24.19
N VAL A 2 -3.77 36.78 24.29
CA VAL A 2 -4.69 35.85 23.63
C VAL A 2 -5.10 36.48 22.30
N VAL A 3 -4.79 35.83 21.17
CA VAL A 3 -5.23 36.29 19.85
C VAL A 3 -6.50 35.51 19.49
N GLY A 4 -7.61 36.24 19.45
CA GLY A 4 -8.93 35.73 19.14
C GLY A 4 -9.06 35.33 17.66
N VAL A 5 -9.73 34.20 17.44
CA VAL A 5 -10.17 33.75 16.12
C VAL A 5 -11.64 34.15 15.98
N SER A 6 -11.92 35.14 15.14
CA SER A 6 -13.29 35.46 14.72
C SER A 6 -13.75 34.46 13.64
N PRO A 7 -15.03 34.03 13.67
CA PRO A 7 -15.53 33.03 12.74
C PRO A 7 -15.87 33.65 11.39
N VAL A 8 -15.33 33.07 10.31
CA VAL A 8 -15.71 33.43 8.93
C VAL A 8 -17.10 32.88 8.62
N ALA A 9 -18.00 33.79 8.27
CA ALA A 9 -19.38 33.53 7.89
C ALA A 9 -19.48 32.63 6.65
N ARG A 10 -20.28 31.58 6.72
CA ARG A 10 -20.64 30.73 5.57
C ARG A 10 -21.62 31.48 4.66
N PRO A 11 -21.36 31.60 3.35
CA PRO A 11 -22.37 32.07 2.42
C PRO A 11 -23.50 31.03 2.28
N ARG A 12 -24.72 31.49 2.60
CA ARG A 12 -25.99 30.79 2.43
C ARG A 12 -26.51 31.06 1.02
N GLY A 13 -26.89 30.00 0.31
CA GLY A 13 -27.82 30.06 -0.82
C GLY A 13 -27.16 30.00 -2.20
N ARG A 14 -27.29 28.86 -2.88
CA ARG A 14 -28.43 28.57 -3.77
C ARG A 14 -28.25 27.11 -4.22
N ARG A 15 -28.91 26.17 -3.53
CA ARG A 15 -29.03 24.80 -4.07
C ARG A 15 -29.99 24.89 -5.25
N THR A 16 -29.44 24.90 -6.46
CA THR A 16 -30.22 24.55 -7.64
C THR A 16 -30.65 23.09 -7.44
N ALA A 17 -31.93 22.92 -7.14
CA ALA A 17 -32.56 21.61 -7.16
C ALA A 17 -32.47 21.10 -8.61
N PHE A 18 -31.51 20.21 -8.87
CA PHE A 18 -31.52 19.40 -10.07
C PHE A 18 -32.70 18.45 -9.92
N SER A 19 -33.87 18.90 -10.40
CA SER A 19 -35.08 18.10 -10.52
C SER A 19 -34.83 17.07 -11.62
N THR A 20 -34.23 15.95 -11.26
CA THR A 20 -34.36 14.72 -12.05
C THR A 20 -35.82 14.31 -11.94
N ARG A 21 -36.62 14.76 -12.90
CA ARG A 21 -37.85 14.03 -13.26
C ARG A 21 -37.42 12.57 -13.48
N PRO A 22 -37.95 11.59 -12.74
CA PRO A 22 -37.76 10.21 -13.14
C PRO A 22 -38.34 10.10 -14.54
N GLY A 23 -37.47 9.86 -15.53
CA GLY A 23 -37.90 9.60 -16.88
C GLY A 23 -38.91 8.46 -16.82
N SER A 24 -40.13 8.74 -17.25
CA SER A 24 -41.13 7.73 -17.55
C SER A 24 -40.49 6.78 -18.56
N LEU A 25 -40.09 5.60 -18.09
CA LEU A 25 -39.68 4.52 -18.96
C LEU A 25 -40.85 4.30 -19.95
N PRO A 26 -40.60 4.22 -21.26
CA PRO A 26 -41.66 3.89 -22.19
C PRO A 26 -42.19 2.50 -21.80
N ILE A 27 -43.42 2.46 -21.28
CA ILE A 27 -44.16 1.22 -21.12
C ILE A 27 -44.46 0.77 -22.54
N VAL A 28 -43.61 -0.10 -23.08
CA VAL A 28 -43.89 -0.79 -24.33
C VAL A 28 -45.10 -1.68 -24.05
N PRO A 29 -46.23 -1.52 -24.75
CA PRO A 29 -47.36 -2.43 -24.59
C PRO A 29 -46.90 -3.83 -24.98
N VAL A 30 -46.92 -4.76 -24.03
CA VAL A 30 -46.71 -6.17 -24.33
C VAL A 30 -47.88 -6.61 -25.21
N PRO A 31 -47.65 -7.12 -26.44
CA PRO A 31 -48.75 -7.60 -27.26
C PRO A 31 -49.49 -8.72 -26.52
N PRO A 32 -50.82 -8.82 -26.61
CA PRO A 32 -51.54 -9.95 -26.06
C PRO A 32 -50.96 -11.22 -26.69
N VAL A 33 -50.48 -12.14 -25.85
CA VAL A 33 -49.99 -13.45 -26.28
C VAL A 33 -51.20 -14.24 -26.79
N SER A 34 -51.48 -14.08 -28.08
CA SER A 34 -52.53 -14.80 -28.81
C SER A 34 -51.95 -16.09 -29.41
N GLY A 35 -51.38 -16.93 -28.55
CA GLY A 35 -50.97 -18.28 -28.89
C GLY A 35 -51.64 -19.27 -27.93
N PRO A 36 -51.85 -20.54 -28.32
CA PRO A 36 -52.29 -21.56 -27.37
C PRO A 36 -51.33 -21.53 -26.18
N ARG A 37 -51.87 -21.42 -24.95
CA ARG A 37 -51.03 -21.49 -23.75
C ARG A 37 -50.22 -22.78 -23.86
N PRO A 38 -48.88 -22.73 -23.87
CA PRO A 38 -48.09 -23.95 -23.87
C PRO A 38 -48.54 -24.75 -22.65
N SER A 39 -48.91 -26.02 -22.87
CA SER A 39 -49.31 -26.89 -21.79
C SER A 39 -48.18 -26.94 -20.76
N GLU A 40 -48.51 -27.01 -19.48
CA GLU A 40 -47.56 -27.05 -18.36
C GLU A 40 -46.44 -28.10 -18.58
N ALA A 41 -46.78 -29.15 -19.32
CA ALA A 41 -45.88 -30.21 -19.77
C ALA A 41 -44.70 -29.74 -20.64
N GLN A 42 -44.79 -28.59 -21.32
CA GLN A 42 -43.73 -28.09 -22.21
C GLN A 42 -42.57 -27.43 -21.45
N TYR A 43 -42.80 -26.97 -20.21
CA TYR A 43 -41.74 -26.49 -19.31
C TYR A 43 -41.07 -27.63 -18.53
N VAL A 44 -41.78 -28.74 -18.32
CA VAL A 44 -41.28 -29.94 -17.65
C VAL A 44 -40.39 -30.72 -18.62
N GLY A 45 -39.16 -30.24 -18.85
CA GLY A 45 -38.15 -31.01 -19.59
C GLY A 45 -37.19 -30.23 -20.47
N SER A 46 -37.33 -28.90 -20.59
CA SER A 46 -36.29 -28.11 -21.27
C SER A 46 -35.07 -28.01 -20.33
N PRO A 47 -33.91 -28.60 -20.66
CA PRO A 47 -32.74 -28.45 -19.81
C PRO A 47 -32.36 -26.96 -19.81
N VAL A 48 -32.33 -26.35 -18.62
CA VAL A 48 -31.69 -25.06 -18.44
C VAL A 48 -30.20 -25.27 -18.73
N VAL A 49 -29.79 -24.96 -19.95
CA VAL A 49 -28.38 -24.97 -20.34
C VAL A 49 -27.71 -23.79 -19.63
N VAL A 50 -27.21 -24.05 -18.44
CA VAL A 50 -26.31 -23.13 -17.73
C VAL A 50 -25.03 -23.08 -18.57
N VAL A 51 -24.94 -22.09 -19.46
CA VAL A 51 -23.70 -21.78 -20.18
C VAL A 51 -22.68 -21.38 -19.13
N ARG A 52 -21.81 -22.32 -18.73
CA ARG A 52 -20.66 -22.01 -17.89
C ARG A 52 -19.87 -20.91 -18.60
N PRO A 53 -19.62 -19.75 -17.97
CA PRO A 53 -18.75 -18.75 -18.58
C PRO A 53 -17.44 -19.45 -18.93
N ALA A 54 -16.98 -19.30 -20.17
CA ALA A 54 -15.77 -19.94 -20.64
C ALA A 54 -14.65 -19.66 -19.63
N GLU A 55 -14.21 -20.70 -18.90
CA GLU A 55 -13.12 -20.54 -17.95
C GLU A 55 -11.91 -20.10 -18.76
N VAL A 56 -11.44 -18.86 -18.56
CA VAL A 56 -10.17 -18.40 -19.14
C VAL A 56 -9.14 -19.49 -18.82
N PRO A 57 -8.47 -20.11 -19.81
CA PRO A 57 -7.57 -21.22 -19.55
C PRO A 57 -6.59 -20.84 -18.46
N ALA A 58 -6.39 -21.71 -17.46
CA ALA A 58 -5.49 -21.43 -16.35
C ALA A 58 -4.08 -21.01 -16.82
N ALA A 59 -3.66 -21.51 -17.99
CA ALA A 59 -2.45 -21.09 -18.70
C ALA A 59 -2.45 -19.59 -19.07
N GLY A 60 -3.56 -19.06 -19.61
CA GLY A 60 -3.69 -17.64 -19.95
C GLY A 60 -3.63 -16.74 -18.71
N ARG A 61 -4.28 -17.13 -17.61
CA ARG A 61 -4.19 -16.39 -16.34
C ARG A 61 -2.76 -16.35 -15.78
N ARG A 62 -2.02 -17.46 -15.87
CA ARG A 62 -0.60 -17.54 -15.45
C ARG A 62 0.32 -16.67 -16.32
N ALA A 63 0.12 -16.68 -17.63
CA ALA A 63 0.87 -15.85 -18.57
C ALA A 63 0.64 -14.36 -18.33
N LEU A 64 -0.61 -13.92 -18.16
CA LEU A 64 -0.95 -12.53 -17.83
C LEU A 64 -0.34 -12.10 -16.48
N ALA A 65 -0.36 -12.97 -15.47
CA ALA A 65 0.29 -12.71 -14.19
C ALA A 65 1.82 -12.58 -14.31
N ALA A 66 2.46 -13.41 -15.13
CA ALA A 66 3.89 -13.32 -15.41
C ALA A 66 4.26 -12.02 -16.14
N LEU A 67 3.52 -11.68 -17.19
CA LEU A 67 3.70 -10.41 -17.92
C LEU A 67 3.50 -9.20 -16.99
N ARG A 68 2.49 -9.23 -16.11
CA ARG A 68 2.26 -8.18 -15.12
C ARG A 68 3.44 -8.04 -14.15
N ARG A 69 4.01 -9.16 -13.68
CA ARG A 69 5.20 -9.15 -12.81
C ARG A 69 6.41 -8.56 -13.53
N VAL A 70 6.66 -8.99 -14.77
CA VAL A 70 7.79 -8.47 -15.57
C VAL A 70 7.60 -6.98 -15.83
N ARG A 71 6.40 -6.54 -16.23
CA ARG A 71 6.10 -5.11 -16.43
C ARG A 71 6.30 -4.31 -15.14
N LEU A 72 5.80 -4.80 -14.01
CA LEU A 72 6.00 -4.14 -12.72
C LEU A 72 7.49 -4.01 -12.38
N GLY A 73 8.27 -5.07 -12.59
CA GLY A 73 9.72 -5.04 -12.39
C GLY A 73 10.41 -3.97 -13.26
N HIS A 74 10.06 -3.88 -14.54
CA HIS A 74 10.59 -2.84 -15.42
C HIS A 74 10.17 -1.44 -14.98
N VAL A 75 8.90 -1.24 -14.59
CA VAL A 75 8.41 0.05 -14.11
C VAL A 75 9.18 0.48 -12.86
N LEU A 76 9.39 -0.41 -11.90
CA LEU A 76 10.16 -0.13 -10.69
C LEU A 76 11.63 0.18 -11.01
N ALA A 77 12.27 -0.59 -11.89
CA ALA A 77 13.66 -0.34 -12.31
C ALA A 77 13.81 1.01 -13.01
N MET A 78 12.90 1.34 -13.94
CA MET A 78 12.89 2.63 -14.64
C MET A 78 12.62 3.79 -13.68
N ALA A 79 11.71 3.62 -12.71
CA ALA A 79 11.49 4.63 -11.68
C ALA A 79 12.74 4.86 -10.84
N GLY A 80 13.46 3.80 -10.47
CA GLY A 80 14.76 3.88 -9.78
C GLY A 80 15.82 4.62 -10.60
N LEU A 81 15.93 4.31 -11.90
CA LEU A 81 16.86 5.01 -12.80
C LEU A 81 16.49 6.48 -12.98
N ALA A 82 15.19 6.80 -13.07
CA ALA A 82 14.71 8.17 -13.17
C ALA A 82 14.99 9.01 -11.92
N LEU A 83 15.17 8.38 -10.75
CA LEU A 83 15.58 9.07 -9.54
C LEU A 83 17.04 9.53 -9.58
N LEU A 84 17.93 8.88 -10.35
CA LEU A 84 19.37 9.24 -10.36
C LEU A 84 19.62 10.66 -10.89
N PRO A 85 19.05 11.09 -12.04
CA PRO A 85 19.16 12.48 -12.49
C PRO A 85 18.58 13.47 -11.48
N TRP A 86 17.46 13.12 -10.82
CA TRP A 86 16.86 13.96 -9.81
C TRP A 86 17.76 14.14 -8.58
N MET A 87 18.41 13.07 -8.12
CA MET A 87 19.40 13.14 -7.03
C MET A 87 20.58 14.05 -7.40
N ALA A 88 21.10 13.94 -8.62
CA ALA A 88 22.17 14.82 -9.11
C ALA A 88 21.73 16.29 -9.12
N PHE A 89 20.51 16.56 -9.59
CA PHE A 89 19.93 17.90 -9.55
C PHE A 89 19.82 18.44 -8.11
N LEU A 90 19.33 17.63 -7.16
CA LEU A 90 19.27 18.03 -5.75
C LEU A 90 20.65 18.33 -5.17
N ALA A 91 21.63 17.46 -5.40
CA ALA A 91 23.00 17.64 -4.89
C ALA A 91 23.66 18.95 -5.37
N LEU A 92 23.34 19.40 -6.58
CA LEU A 92 23.88 20.64 -7.16
C LEU A 92 23.13 21.91 -6.69
N ARG A 93 21.92 21.77 -6.15
CA ARG A 93 21.03 22.90 -5.86
C ARG A 93 20.74 23.08 -4.38
N MET A 94 21.03 22.08 -3.54
CA MET A 94 20.77 22.17 -2.11
C MET A 94 21.81 23.06 -1.40
N PRO A 95 21.37 24.06 -0.61
CA PRO A 95 22.26 24.82 0.27
C PRO A 95 22.90 23.91 1.31
N SER A 96 24.11 24.24 1.74
CA SER A 96 24.86 23.47 2.74
C SER A 96 24.25 23.49 4.15
N GLY A 97 23.30 24.39 4.41
CA GLY A 97 22.54 24.46 5.66
C GLY A 97 21.07 24.74 5.39
N ALA A 98 20.20 24.02 6.09
CA ALA A 98 18.75 24.19 6.00
C ALA A 98 18.14 24.23 7.40
N ALA A 99 17.30 25.23 7.67
CA ALA A 99 16.41 25.23 8.83
C ALA A 99 15.17 24.39 8.48
N VAL A 100 14.97 23.27 9.18
CA VAL A 100 13.88 22.33 8.91
C VAL A 100 12.70 22.63 9.84
N THR A 101 11.57 23.03 9.25
CA THR A 101 10.32 23.19 10.01
C THR A 101 9.82 21.84 10.50
N ASN A 102 9.29 21.78 11.73
CA ASN A 102 8.80 20.56 12.39
C ASN A 102 9.87 19.48 12.68
N TRP A 103 11.12 19.89 12.86
CA TRP A 103 12.25 18.99 13.15
C TRP A 103 11.94 17.95 14.25
N SER A 104 11.47 18.39 15.43
CA SER A 104 11.15 17.46 16.53
C SER A 104 10.02 16.49 16.18
N ALA A 105 9.01 16.93 15.41
CA ALA A 105 7.90 16.06 15.03
C ALA A 105 8.31 14.99 14.02
N ALA A 106 9.28 15.30 13.14
CA ALA A 106 9.84 14.33 12.20
C ALA A 106 10.54 13.17 12.94
N TRP A 107 11.38 13.50 13.94
CA TRP A 107 12.07 12.51 14.76
C TRP A 107 11.11 11.67 15.59
N ILE A 108 10.23 12.31 16.36
CA ILE A 108 9.21 11.60 17.17
C ILE A 108 8.33 10.71 16.27
N GLY A 109 8.03 11.17 15.05
CA GLY A 109 7.27 10.39 14.07
C GLY A 109 8.01 9.14 13.61
N LEU A 110 9.31 9.24 13.30
CA LEU A 110 10.16 8.11 12.94
C LEU A 110 10.28 7.11 14.09
N ASP A 111 10.59 7.60 15.31
CA ASP A 111 10.67 6.79 16.53
C ASP A 111 9.36 6.06 16.81
N ALA A 112 8.22 6.74 16.65
CA ALA A 112 6.91 6.12 16.83
C ALA A 112 6.65 5.00 15.80
N MET A 113 7.03 5.20 14.53
CA MET A 113 6.93 4.15 13.51
C MET A 113 7.83 2.96 13.81
N LEU A 114 9.06 3.20 14.29
CA LEU A 114 9.99 2.16 14.74
C LEU A 114 9.45 1.38 15.92
N ALA A 115 8.96 2.07 16.95
CA ALA A 115 8.37 1.44 18.13
C ALA A 115 7.15 0.59 17.74
N LEU A 116 6.24 1.11 16.91
CA LEU A 116 5.08 0.37 16.41
C LEU A 116 5.50 -0.83 15.56
N GLY A 117 6.52 -0.68 14.71
CA GLY A 117 7.07 -1.75 13.88
C GLY A 117 7.69 -2.88 14.70
N LEU A 118 8.53 -2.54 15.68
CA LEU A 118 9.18 -3.49 16.59
C LEU A 118 8.16 -4.21 17.48
N ILE A 119 7.27 -3.46 18.13
CA ILE A 119 6.21 -4.03 18.97
C ILE A 119 5.29 -4.91 18.13
N GLY A 120 4.82 -4.42 16.99
CA GLY A 120 3.94 -5.19 16.10
C GLY A 120 4.60 -6.47 15.58
N THR A 121 5.85 -6.37 15.13
CA THR A 121 6.65 -7.53 14.68
C THR A 121 6.85 -8.52 15.83
N GLY A 122 7.22 -8.06 17.02
CA GLY A 122 7.42 -8.89 18.20
C GLY A 122 6.14 -9.60 18.64
N LEU A 123 5.01 -8.89 18.70
CA LEU A 123 3.71 -9.48 19.05
C LEU A 123 3.27 -10.55 18.04
N LEU A 124 3.45 -10.31 16.74
CA LEU A 124 3.13 -11.30 15.71
C LEU A 124 4.10 -12.49 15.76
N ALA A 125 5.38 -12.25 16.03
CA ALA A 125 6.39 -13.30 16.19
C ALA A 125 6.08 -14.22 17.38
N VAL A 126 5.71 -13.67 18.54
CA VAL A 126 5.28 -14.44 19.73
C VAL A 126 4.04 -15.29 19.41
N ARG A 127 3.12 -14.76 18.60
CA ARG A 127 1.90 -15.47 18.16
C ARG A 127 2.14 -16.45 17.01
N ARG A 128 3.36 -16.51 16.45
CA ARG A 128 3.70 -17.25 15.23
C ARG A 128 2.79 -16.92 14.04
N ASP A 129 2.35 -15.66 13.94
CA ASP A 129 1.43 -15.21 12.88
C ASP A 129 2.20 -14.93 11.57
N PRO A 130 1.86 -15.60 10.44
CA PRO A 130 2.55 -15.41 9.15
C PRO A 130 2.50 -13.97 8.63
N ARG A 131 1.57 -13.15 9.12
CA ARG A 131 1.48 -11.71 8.79
C ARG A 131 2.69 -10.92 9.28
N MET A 132 3.56 -11.47 10.14
CA MET A 132 4.78 -10.81 10.62
C MET A 132 5.76 -10.43 9.50
N THR A 133 5.68 -11.08 8.34
CA THR A 133 6.59 -10.87 7.20
C THR A 133 6.71 -9.41 6.78
N LEU A 134 5.57 -8.75 6.54
CA LEU A 134 5.54 -7.38 6.05
C LEU A 134 5.97 -6.33 7.11
N PRO A 135 5.43 -6.32 8.35
CA PRO A 135 5.88 -5.39 9.37
C PRO A 135 7.35 -5.62 9.73
N ALA A 136 7.86 -6.86 9.74
CA ALA A 136 9.27 -7.14 9.97
C ALA A 136 10.16 -6.56 8.86
N ALA A 137 9.80 -6.75 7.59
CA ALA A 137 10.54 -6.17 6.47
C ALA A 137 10.51 -4.64 6.48
N GLY A 138 9.35 -4.04 6.78
CA GLY A 138 9.20 -2.58 6.91
C GLY A 138 10.02 -2.02 8.07
N THR A 139 9.99 -2.68 9.23
CA THR A 139 10.77 -2.27 10.42
C THR A 139 12.26 -2.38 10.16
N ALA A 140 12.72 -3.41 9.46
CA ALA A 140 14.11 -3.55 9.05
C ALA A 140 14.58 -2.38 8.17
N ALA A 141 13.78 -2.00 7.18
CA ALA A 141 14.08 -0.86 6.33
C ALA A 141 14.08 0.46 7.12
N LEU A 142 13.12 0.65 8.05
CA LEU A 142 13.08 1.83 8.91
C LEU A 142 14.32 1.93 9.81
N LEU A 143 14.73 0.85 10.48
CA LEU A 143 15.92 0.84 11.33
C LEU A 143 17.22 1.12 10.56
N PHE A 144 17.32 0.60 9.33
CA PHE A 144 18.45 0.93 8.47
C PHE A 144 18.47 2.42 8.10
N MET A 145 17.32 2.98 7.77
CA MET A 145 17.19 4.40 7.48
C MET A 145 17.49 5.26 8.71
N ASP A 146 17.03 4.86 9.89
CA ASP A 146 17.27 5.50 11.19
C ASP A 146 18.76 5.63 11.48
N ALA A 147 19.49 4.49 11.43
CA ALA A 147 20.94 4.45 11.58
C ALA A 147 21.69 5.36 10.61
N TRP A 148 21.25 5.38 9.35
CA TRP A 148 21.80 6.28 8.34
C TRP A 148 21.54 7.75 8.70
N PHE A 149 20.33 8.10 9.12
CA PHE A 149 19.94 9.46 9.47
C PHE A 149 20.65 9.97 10.73
N ASP A 150 20.73 9.16 11.79
CA ASP A 150 21.38 9.54 13.04
C ASP A 150 22.85 9.89 12.82
N VAL A 151 23.58 9.05 12.08
CA VAL A 151 24.99 9.33 11.76
C VAL A 151 25.15 10.60 10.94
N LEU A 152 24.30 10.82 9.92
CA LEU A 152 24.44 11.98 9.03
C LEU A 152 23.97 13.31 9.65
N THR A 153 23.02 13.27 10.57
CA THR A 153 22.47 14.48 11.22
C THR A 153 23.18 14.83 12.53
N SER A 154 24.00 13.91 13.06
CA SER A 154 24.84 14.15 14.24
C SER A 154 25.86 15.28 14.05
N ALA A 155 26.06 16.06 15.12
CA ALA A 155 27.14 17.02 15.19
C ALA A 155 28.52 16.31 15.13
N PRO A 156 29.55 16.91 14.51
CA PRO A 156 30.89 16.34 14.49
C PRO A 156 31.46 16.10 15.90
N GLY A 157 32.28 15.06 16.05
CA GLY A 157 32.95 14.74 17.31
C GLY A 157 32.24 13.63 18.08
N ALA A 158 32.00 13.86 19.38
CA ALA A 158 31.46 12.84 20.29
C ALA A 158 30.05 12.38 19.89
N ASP A 159 29.15 13.29 19.52
CA ASP A 159 27.79 12.96 19.13
C ASP A 159 27.75 12.00 17.93
N ARG A 160 28.59 12.26 16.92
CA ARG A 160 28.73 11.35 15.77
C ARG A 160 29.32 10.00 16.14
N ALA A 161 30.28 9.96 17.08
CA ALA A 161 30.82 8.70 17.56
C ALA A 161 29.76 7.87 18.30
N VAL A 162 28.94 8.52 19.13
CA VAL A 162 27.81 7.89 19.82
C VAL A 162 26.79 7.37 18.81
N ALA A 163 26.38 8.20 17.84
CA ALA A 163 25.47 7.80 16.76
C ALA A 163 26.01 6.59 15.98
N ALA A 164 27.31 6.60 15.64
CA ALA A 164 27.92 5.47 14.93
C ALA A 164 27.95 4.18 15.77
N VAL A 165 28.18 4.29 17.09
CA VAL A 165 28.16 3.14 18.01
C VAL A 165 26.73 2.59 18.16
N LEU A 166 25.72 3.46 18.29
CA LEU A 166 24.31 3.04 18.35
C LEU A 166 23.84 2.41 17.04
N ALA A 167 24.18 3.02 15.91
CA ALA A 167 23.92 2.47 14.59
C ALA A 167 24.49 1.06 14.43
N ALA A 168 25.78 0.87 14.74
CA ALA A 168 26.44 -0.42 14.60
C ALA A 168 26.04 -1.44 15.68
N GLY A 169 25.75 -0.99 16.90
CA GLY A 169 25.54 -1.84 18.07
C GLY A 169 24.07 -2.16 18.37
N ALA A 170 23.13 -1.35 17.90
CA ALA A 170 21.70 -1.49 18.19
C ALA A 170 20.86 -1.51 16.91
N GLU A 171 20.84 -0.43 16.14
CA GLU A 171 19.89 -0.26 15.03
C GLU A 171 20.14 -1.24 13.88
N LEU A 172 21.37 -1.34 13.37
CA LEU A 172 21.69 -2.28 12.30
C LEU A 172 21.52 -3.75 12.74
N PRO A 173 21.96 -4.17 13.94
CA PRO A 173 21.65 -5.50 14.45
C PRO A 173 20.14 -5.79 14.52
N LEU A 174 19.33 -4.84 15.03
CA LEU A 174 17.88 -4.98 15.05
C LEU A 174 17.30 -5.06 13.63
N ALA A 175 17.82 -4.26 12.69
CA ALA A 175 17.41 -4.29 11.29
C ALA A 175 17.64 -5.68 10.68
N VAL A 176 18.82 -6.27 10.95
CA VAL A 176 19.16 -7.64 10.53
C VAL A 176 18.21 -8.66 11.16
N VAL A 177 17.93 -8.55 12.46
CA VAL A 177 16.97 -9.45 13.14
C VAL A 177 15.60 -9.38 12.48
N CYS A 178 15.07 -8.18 12.26
CA CYS A 178 13.79 -7.97 11.58
C CYS A 178 13.80 -8.52 10.14
N ALA A 179 14.89 -8.32 9.39
CA ALA A 179 15.04 -8.88 8.04
C ALA A 179 15.06 -10.41 8.05
N VAL A 180 15.74 -11.02 9.02
CA VAL A 180 15.76 -12.48 9.20
C VAL A 180 14.37 -13.02 9.55
N VAL A 181 13.64 -12.34 10.44
CA VAL A 181 12.25 -12.68 10.76
C VAL A 181 11.38 -12.62 9.52
N ALA A 182 11.48 -11.54 8.75
CA ALA A 182 10.74 -11.39 7.50
C ALA A 182 11.06 -12.54 6.54
N TYR A 183 12.35 -12.79 6.28
CA TYR A 183 12.82 -13.84 5.38
C TYR A 183 12.32 -15.24 5.80
N ARG A 184 12.33 -15.55 7.10
CA ARG A 184 11.87 -16.84 7.61
C ARG A 184 10.35 -17.00 7.56
N ALA A 185 9.60 -15.90 7.69
CA ALA A 185 8.15 -15.90 7.63
C ALA A 185 7.61 -15.90 6.18
N PHE A 186 8.46 -15.59 5.19
CA PHE A 186 8.06 -15.63 3.78
C PHE A 186 7.59 -17.03 3.38
N PRO A 187 6.35 -17.18 2.85
CA PRO A 187 5.86 -18.45 2.36
C PRO A 187 6.75 -18.99 1.25
N LYS A 188 7.31 -20.19 1.45
CA LYS A 188 8.03 -20.90 0.40
C LYS A 188 7.03 -21.47 -0.61
N PRO A 189 7.32 -21.42 -1.93
CA PRO A 189 6.54 -22.17 -2.91
C PRO A 189 6.52 -23.65 -2.52
N ALA A 190 5.37 -24.31 -2.62
CA ALA A 190 5.21 -25.72 -2.32
C ALA A 190 6.05 -26.58 -3.28
N ALA A 191 7.34 -26.75 -2.99
CA ALA A 191 8.26 -27.56 -3.79
C ALA A 191 8.37 -29.01 -3.28
N ASP A 192 7.74 -29.36 -2.15
CA ASP A 192 8.10 -30.57 -1.40
C ASP A 192 6.91 -31.52 -1.16
N ARG A 193 5.98 -31.63 -2.11
CA ARG A 193 4.96 -32.70 -2.10
C ARG A 193 4.94 -33.44 -3.44
N VAL A 194 6.01 -34.18 -3.70
CA VAL A 194 6.04 -35.28 -4.69
C VAL A 194 6.63 -36.49 -4.00
#